data_AF-A0A9E4EC73-F1
#
_entry.id   AF-A0A9E4EC73-F1
#
_cell.length_a   1.000
_cell.length_b   1.000
_cell.length_c   1.000
_cell.angle_alpha   90.00
_cell.angle_beta   90.00
_cell.angle_gamma   90.00
#
_symmetry.space_group_name_H-M   'P 1'
#
loop_
_entity.id
_entity.type
_entity.pdbx_description
1 polymer ?
#
loop_
_entity_poly.entity_id
_entity_poly.type
_entity_poly.pdbx_seq_one_letter_code
_entity_poly.pdbx_strand_id
1 'polypeptide(L)'
;MKNKIHLLRTFNPQHENRENAKTVNLFRVSILKILVVLCLSLIPLSCSKVPEVPDFLKDTFQPEMIVPVFDPDAHIMPQTGTVGYVKKGVKAMAVPLNDVKAVDAFGIFIYNGTDHWISFKKKDCQMLDGTGNVTKPIDKSQESFYLKKNFRPKLPPEFGAEVFRWDKTIRIQGGPAVLPREDLEKTTVMPGQYARFFLYFRKRSIKYSSLRIIVPRVTSDFNEQQSTFVFKFKVQRG
;
A
#
# COMPACT_ATOMS: atom_id res chain seq x y z
N MET A 1 82.17 17.75 33.39
CA MET A 1 83.04 16.63 32.97
C MET A 1 82.61 15.35 33.68
N LYS A 2 82.37 14.28 32.91
CA LYS A 2 82.35 12.83 33.26
C LYS A 2 81.28 12.35 34.30
N ASN A 3 80.27 11.54 33.94
CA ASN A 3 80.23 10.06 33.77
C ASN A 3 80.73 9.28 35.03
N LYS A 4 80.11 8.21 35.58
CA LYS A 4 78.94 7.36 35.26
C LYS A 4 78.83 6.25 36.37
N ILE A 5 77.69 5.52 36.42
CA ILE A 5 77.42 4.13 36.91
C ILE A 5 76.54 4.04 38.18
N HIS A 6 75.25 3.66 38.15
CA HIS A 6 74.51 2.42 37.78
C HIS A 6 74.48 1.30 38.85
N LEU A 7 73.28 0.98 39.37
CA LEU A 7 72.70 -0.36 39.70
C LEU A 7 71.32 -0.14 40.40
N LEU A 8 70.19 -0.21 39.68
CA LEU A 8 69.28 -1.37 39.51
C LEU A 8 68.40 -1.73 40.73
N ARG A 9 67.09 -1.42 40.64
CA ARG A 9 66.00 -2.36 40.96
C ARG A 9 64.71 -1.92 40.27
N THR A 10 64.39 -2.58 39.17
CA THR A 10 63.12 -2.46 38.46
C THR A 10 62.08 -3.37 39.12
N PHE A 11 61.04 -2.77 39.71
CA PHE A 11 59.78 -3.44 40.03
C PHE A 11 58.92 -3.48 38.76
N ASN A 12 58.52 -4.66 38.32
CA ASN A 12 57.71 -4.86 37.11
C ASN A 12 56.24 -5.13 37.52
N PRO A 13 55.29 -4.21 37.26
CA PRO A 13 53.88 -4.38 37.65
C PRO A 13 53.04 -5.18 36.64
N GLN A 14 53.66 -5.85 35.65
CA GLN A 14 52.92 -6.48 34.56
C GLN A 14 52.42 -7.91 34.82
N HIS A 15 52.68 -8.51 35.99
CA HIS A 15 52.31 -9.92 36.23
C HIS A 15 50.91 -10.10 36.84
N GLU A 16 50.34 -9.08 37.51
CA GLU A 16 49.10 -9.25 38.29
C GLU A 16 47.81 -9.03 37.46
N ASN A 17 47.88 -8.27 36.37
CA ASN A 17 46.71 -7.96 35.54
C ASN A 17 46.35 -9.02 34.48
N ARG A 18 47.23 -10.01 34.23
CA ARG A 18 46.98 -11.05 33.21
C ARG A 18 46.17 -12.24 33.73
N GLU A 19 46.20 -12.51 35.04
CA GLU A 19 45.45 -13.63 35.63
C GLU A 19 43.96 -13.27 35.80
N ASN A 20 43.66 -12.04 36.23
CA ASN A 20 42.28 -11.55 36.36
C ASN A 20 41.52 -11.43 35.03
N ALA A 21 42.21 -11.12 33.93
CA ALA A 21 41.59 -11.04 32.60
C ALA A 21 41.23 -12.42 32.01
N LYS A 22 41.97 -13.47 32.38
CA LYS A 22 41.68 -14.85 31.94
C LYS A 22 40.52 -15.46 32.72
N THR A 23 40.43 -15.24 34.03
CA THR A 23 39.32 -15.73 34.87
C THR A 23 37.98 -15.11 34.48
N VAL A 24 37.93 -13.80 34.21
CA VAL A 24 36.68 -13.11 33.80
C VAL A 24 36.17 -13.59 32.43
N ASN A 25 37.07 -13.87 31.48
CA ASN A 25 36.69 -14.43 30.18
C ASN A 25 36.22 -15.89 30.28
N LEU A 26 36.85 -16.71 31.13
CA LEU A 26 36.43 -18.09 31.35
C LEU A 26 35.02 -18.16 31.96
N PHE A 27 34.73 -17.29 32.94
CA PHE A 27 33.40 -17.19 33.57
C PHE A 27 32.32 -16.74 32.59
N ARG A 28 32.60 -15.75 31.72
CA ARG A 28 31.64 -15.29 30.69
C ARG A 28 31.31 -16.38 29.66
N VAL A 29 32.31 -17.13 29.22
CA VAL A 29 32.09 -18.24 28.27
C VAL A 29 31.32 -19.39 28.92
N SER A 30 31.57 -19.64 30.22
CA SER A 30 30.86 -20.68 30.97
C SER A 30 29.38 -20.32 31.19
N ILE A 31 29.07 -19.07 31.55
CA ILE A 31 27.70 -18.59 31.73
C ILE A 31 26.91 -18.64 30.41
N LEU A 32 27.53 -18.24 29.30
CA LEU A 32 26.87 -18.27 27.98
C LEU A 32 26.54 -19.71 27.55
N LYS A 33 27.44 -20.67 27.82
CA LYS A 33 27.20 -22.10 27.54
C LYS A 33 26.09 -22.68 28.40
N ILE A 34 26.05 -22.33 29.69
CA ILE A 34 24.97 -22.77 30.61
C ILE A 34 23.62 -22.21 30.15
N LEU A 35 23.58 -20.95 29.69
CA LEU A 35 22.34 -20.32 29.22
C LEU A 35 21.83 -20.94 27.90
N VAL A 36 22.73 -21.29 26.99
CA VAL A 36 22.39 -22.01 25.74
C VAL A 36 21.87 -23.42 26.03
N VAL A 37 22.48 -24.14 26.98
CA VAL A 37 22.01 -25.47 27.41
C VAL A 37 20.65 -25.38 28.10
N LEU A 38 20.41 -24.34 28.92
CA LEU A 38 19.12 -24.11 29.56
C LEU A 38 18.01 -23.81 28.52
N CYS A 39 18.30 -22.98 27.52
CA CYS A 39 17.38 -22.70 26.41
C CYS A 39 17.08 -23.93 25.54
N LEU A 40 18.06 -24.82 25.35
CA LEU A 40 17.87 -26.07 24.60
C LEU A 40 17.11 -27.13 25.41
N SER A 41 17.22 -27.11 26.74
CA SER A 41 16.49 -28.03 27.63
C SER A 41 15.01 -27.68 27.83
N LEU A 42 14.59 -26.48 27.41
CA LEU A 42 13.20 -25.99 27.48
C LEU A 42 12.39 -26.29 26.21
N ILE A 43 12.88 -27.16 25.33
CA ILE A 43 12.11 -27.66 24.19
C ILE A 43 11.39 -28.94 24.64
N PRO A 44 10.10 -28.90 25.01
CA PRO A 44 9.36 -30.12 25.26
C PRO A 44 9.24 -30.91 23.96
N LEU A 45 9.83 -32.10 23.95
CA LEU A 45 9.47 -33.20 23.06
C LEU A 45 8.00 -33.56 23.33
N SER A 46 7.05 -32.90 22.67
CA SER A 46 5.65 -33.30 22.66
C SER A 46 4.94 -32.77 21.42
N CYS A 47 4.64 -33.71 20.53
CA CYS A 47 3.62 -33.58 19.50
C CYS A 47 2.26 -33.36 20.18
N SER A 48 1.64 -32.19 20.01
CA SER A 48 0.22 -32.03 19.68
C SER A 48 -0.14 -30.54 19.70
N LYS A 49 -0.86 -30.11 18.64
CA LYS A 49 -1.50 -28.80 18.45
C LYS A 49 -0.53 -27.61 18.37
N VAL A 50 -0.50 -27.02 17.17
CA VAL A 50 -0.02 -25.66 16.92
C VAL A 50 -0.50 -24.77 18.08
N PRO A 51 0.38 -24.07 18.80
CA PRO A 51 -0.04 -23.11 19.81
C PRO A 51 -0.95 -22.11 19.11
N GLU A 52 -2.23 -22.09 19.48
CA GLU A 52 -3.16 -21.09 19.01
C GLU A 52 -2.55 -19.73 19.38
N VAL A 53 -2.20 -18.97 18.34
CA VAL A 53 -1.73 -17.59 18.50
C VAL A 53 -2.75 -16.88 19.38
N PRO A 54 -2.35 -16.34 20.55
CA PRO A 54 -3.26 -15.64 21.45
C PRO A 54 -4.09 -14.63 20.66
N ASP A 55 -5.41 -14.58 20.87
CA ASP A 55 -6.30 -13.74 20.07
C ASP A 55 -5.91 -12.24 20.09
N PHE A 56 -5.19 -11.80 21.13
CA PHE A 56 -4.57 -10.47 21.18
C PHE A 56 -3.53 -10.21 20.06
N LEU A 57 -2.75 -11.22 19.65
CA LEU A 57 -1.85 -11.14 18.50
C LEU A 57 -2.61 -11.28 17.17
N LYS A 58 -3.81 -11.86 17.14
CA LYS A 58 -4.65 -11.81 15.93
C LYS A 58 -5.22 -10.41 15.75
N ASP A 59 -5.79 -9.81 16.81
CA ASP A 59 -6.41 -8.47 16.77
C ASP A 59 -5.40 -7.33 16.52
N THR A 60 -4.14 -7.50 16.94
CA THR A 60 -3.08 -6.50 16.71
C THR A 60 -2.54 -6.53 15.27
N PHE A 61 -2.73 -7.63 14.55
CA PHE A 61 -2.15 -7.85 13.22
C PHE A 61 -3.18 -8.00 12.10
N GLN A 62 -4.47 -7.81 12.37
CA GLN A 62 -5.50 -7.76 11.34
C GLN A 62 -5.20 -6.63 10.34
N PRO A 63 -4.88 -6.96 9.07
CA PRO A 63 -4.54 -5.94 8.09
C PRO A 63 -5.78 -5.07 7.80
N GLU A 64 -5.61 -3.75 7.82
CA GLU A 64 -6.63 -2.83 7.36
C GLU A 64 -6.89 -3.06 5.86
N MET A 65 -8.15 -3.27 5.51
CA MET A 65 -8.59 -3.45 4.12
C MET A 65 -9.64 -2.41 3.76
N ILE A 66 -9.52 -1.85 2.56
CA ILE A 66 -10.55 -1.02 1.94
C ILE A 66 -11.48 -1.97 1.19
N VAL A 67 -12.76 -1.92 1.54
CA VAL A 67 -13.82 -2.76 0.95
C VAL A 67 -14.97 -1.91 0.42
N PRO A 68 -15.70 -2.37 -0.59
CA PRO A 68 -16.83 -1.64 -1.14
C PRO A 68 -17.96 -1.53 -0.11
N VAL A 69 -18.73 -0.45 -0.21
CA VAL A 69 -20.01 -0.28 0.50
C VAL A 69 -21.13 -0.55 -0.49
N PHE A 70 -22.17 -1.27 -0.05
CA PHE A 70 -23.33 -1.54 -0.87
C PHE A 70 -23.96 -0.24 -1.39
N ASP A 71 -24.24 -0.23 -2.68
CA ASP A 71 -24.95 0.83 -3.38
C ASP A 71 -25.81 0.18 -4.46
N PRO A 72 -27.13 0.39 -4.48
CA PRO A 72 -28.03 -0.26 -5.43
C PRO A 72 -27.72 0.07 -6.89
N ASP A 73 -27.10 1.23 -7.14
CA ASP A 73 -26.75 1.67 -8.49
C ASP A 73 -25.37 1.18 -8.95
N ALA A 74 -24.63 0.51 -8.06
CA ALA A 74 -23.27 0.05 -8.32
C ALA A 74 -23.21 -1.44 -8.63
N HIS A 75 -22.36 -1.81 -9.58
CA HIS A 75 -21.90 -3.17 -9.75
C HIS A 75 -20.67 -3.40 -8.86
N ILE A 76 -20.78 -4.27 -7.86
CA ILE A 76 -19.67 -4.62 -6.98
C ILE A 76 -19.08 -5.95 -7.43
N MET A 77 -17.80 -5.96 -7.78
CA MET A 77 -17.08 -7.16 -8.17
C MET A 77 -16.60 -7.90 -6.91
N PRO A 78 -17.06 -9.14 -6.65
CA PRO A 78 -16.90 -9.78 -5.36
C PRO A 78 -15.45 -10.16 -5.02
N GLN A 79 -14.59 -10.49 -5.98
CA GLN A 79 -13.23 -10.96 -5.70
C GLN A 79 -12.27 -9.80 -5.44
N THR A 80 -12.43 -8.70 -6.17
CA THR A 80 -11.54 -7.53 -6.07
C THR A 80 -12.09 -6.38 -5.22
N GLY A 81 -13.38 -6.42 -4.86
CA GLY A 81 -14.05 -5.30 -4.21
C GLY A 81 -14.17 -4.06 -5.10
N THR A 82 -14.01 -4.23 -6.42
CA THR A 82 -14.13 -3.14 -7.39
C THR A 82 -15.57 -2.64 -7.41
N VAL A 83 -15.75 -1.33 -7.41
CA VAL A 83 -17.05 -0.68 -7.57
C VAL A 83 -17.13 -0.10 -8.98
N GLY A 84 -18.14 -0.52 -9.76
CA GLY A 84 -18.40 -0.07 -11.12
C GLY A 84 -19.74 0.65 -11.24
N TYR A 85 -19.78 1.71 -12.06
CA TYR A 85 -21.02 2.41 -12.43
C TYR A 85 -21.10 2.58 -13.95
N VAL A 86 -22.33 2.66 -14.44
CA VAL A 86 -22.63 3.05 -15.83
C VAL A 86 -23.48 4.30 -15.82
N LYS A 87 -23.01 5.37 -16.48
CA LYS A 87 -23.78 6.62 -16.63
C LYS A 87 -23.57 7.16 -18.04
N LYS A 88 -24.67 7.39 -18.77
CA LYS A 88 -24.66 7.97 -20.13
C LYS A 88 -23.69 7.25 -21.08
N GLY A 89 -23.66 5.92 -21.05
CA GLY A 89 -22.76 5.09 -21.87
C GLY A 89 -21.29 5.04 -21.39
N VAL A 90 -20.89 5.87 -20.43
CA VAL A 90 -19.56 5.80 -19.80
C VAL A 90 -19.58 4.82 -18.63
N LYS A 91 -18.58 3.93 -18.58
CA LYS A 91 -18.42 2.94 -17.51
C LYS A 91 -17.21 3.33 -16.68
N ALA A 92 -17.40 3.58 -15.39
CA ALA A 92 -16.32 3.98 -14.50
C ALA A 92 -16.17 2.96 -13.37
N MET A 93 -14.94 2.61 -13.03
CA MET A 93 -14.61 1.64 -11.99
C MET A 93 -13.56 2.20 -11.05
N ALA A 94 -13.69 1.86 -9.77
CA ALA A 94 -12.67 2.10 -8.75
C ALA A 94 -12.30 0.78 -8.07
N VAL A 95 -11.00 0.46 -8.08
CA VAL A 95 -10.41 -0.74 -7.51
C VAL A 95 -9.62 -0.35 -6.27
N PRO A 96 -9.94 -0.85 -5.07
CA PRO A 96 -9.10 -0.63 -3.89
C PRO A 96 -7.77 -1.39 -4.04
N LEU A 97 -6.64 -0.73 -3.74
CA LEU A 97 -5.30 -1.31 -3.83
C LEU A 97 -4.73 -1.56 -2.43
N ASN A 98 -5.15 -2.66 -1.82
CA ASN A 98 -4.79 -3.03 -0.45
C ASN A 98 -3.32 -3.47 -0.28
N ASP A 99 -2.58 -3.68 -1.37
CA ASP A 99 -1.14 -3.99 -1.34
C ASP A 99 -0.27 -2.77 -1.01
N VAL A 100 -0.79 -1.55 -1.21
CA VAL A 100 -0.07 -0.28 -0.99
C VAL A 100 -0.20 0.19 0.45
N LYS A 101 0.49 -0.46 1.39
CA LYS A 101 0.31 -0.21 2.84
C LYS A 101 0.61 1.21 3.34
N ALA A 102 1.34 2.02 2.58
CA ALA A 102 1.78 3.36 2.99
C ALA A 102 0.73 4.47 2.76
N VAL A 103 -0.26 4.22 1.89
CA VAL A 103 -1.26 5.21 1.46
C VAL A 103 -2.58 4.51 1.19
N ASP A 104 -3.69 5.24 1.25
CA ASP A 104 -4.96 4.72 0.73
C ASP A 104 -4.94 4.87 -0.78
N ALA A 105 -4.94 3.75 -1.51
CA ALA A 105 -4.69 3.71 -2.94
C ALA A 105 -5.87 3.11 -3.72
N PHE A 106 -6.17 3.72 -4.86
CA PHE A 106 -7.26 3.31 -5.74
C PHE A 106 -6.82 3.31 -7.20
N GLY A 107 -7.11 2.23 -7.93
CA GLY A 107 -7.04 2.20 -9.38
C GLY A 107 -8.36 2.67 -9.99
N ILE A 108 -8.33 3.71 -10.81
CA ILE A 108 -9.51 4.24 -11.49
C ILE A 108 -9.45 3.89 -12.98
N PHE A 109 -10.57 3.39 -13.49
CA PHE A 109 -10.78 3.07 -14.89
C PHE A 109 -12.00 3.81 -15.41
N ILE A 110 -11.84 4.47 -16.55
CA ILE A 110 -12.94 5.14 -17.24
C ILE A 110 -12.96 4.59 -18.66
N TYR A 111 -13.93 3.72 -18.94
CA TYR A 111 -14.18 3.16 -20.25
C TYR A 111 -15.23 3.99 -20.97
N ASN A 112 -14.91 4.42 -22.19
CA ASN A 112 -15.82 5.15 -23.04
C ASN A 112 -16.64 4.19 -23.91
N GLY A 113 -17.88 3.93 -23.50
CA GLY A 113 -18.83 3.13 -24.28
C GLY A 113 -19.69 3.94 -25.25
N THR A 114 -19.42 5.23 -25.44
CA THR A 114 -20.12 6.07 -26.41
C THR A 114 -19.40 6.05 -27.77
N ASP A 115 -20.01 6.68 -28.76
CA ASP A 115 -19.51 6.86 -30.13
C ASP A 115 -18.73 8.17 -30.33
N HIS A 116 -18.58 8.98 -29.29
CA HIS A 116 -17.88 10.26 -29.30
C HIS A 116 -16.81 10.33 -28.21
N TRP A 117 -15.96 11.34 -28.27
CA TRP A 117 -14.90 11.51 -27.27
C TRP A 117 -15.46 11.95 -25.93
N ILE A 118 -14.85 11.47 -24.85
CA ILE A 118 -15.09 11.98 -23.51
C ILE A 118 -13.80 12.56 -22.93
N SER A 119 -13.93 13.46 -21.96
CA SER A 119 -12.78 14.07 -21.31
C SER A 119 -12.99 14.30 -19.82
N PHE A 120 -11.88 14.29 -19.07
CA PHE A 120 -11.86 14.54 -17.62
C PHE A 120 -10.46 15.00 -17.19
N LYS A 121 -10.31 15.48 -15.95
CA LYS A 121 -9.00 15.86 -15.38
C LYS A 121 -8.71 15.04 -14.14
N LYS A 122 -7.60 14.30 -14.13
CA LYS A 122 -7.17 13.48 -12.98
C LYS A 122 -7.03 14.32 -11.71
N LYS A 123 -6.47 15.53 -11.81
CA LYS A 123 -6.22 16.43 -10.67
C LYS A 123 -7.48 16.91 -9.95
N ASP A 124 -8.63 16.81 -10.60
CA ASP A 124 -9.92 17.22 -10.03
C ASP A 124 -10.59 16.10 -9.24
N CYS A 125 -10.06 14.87 -9.33
CA CYS A 125 -10.53 13.77 -8.50
C CYS A 125 -10.30 14.09 -7.02
N GLN A 126 -11.21 13.62 -6.18
CA GLN A 126 -11.22 13.94 -4.75
C GLN A 126 -11.64 12.72 -3.95
N MET A 127 -11.31 12.73 -2.66
CA MET A 127 -11.88 11.82 -1.69
C MET A 127 -12.64 12.63 -0.64
N LEU A 128 -13.88 12.23 -0.37
CA LEU A 128 -14.65 12.69 0.77
C LEU A 128 -14.60 11.62 1.85
N ASP A 129 -14.34 12.02 3.08
CA ASP A 129 -14.36 11.11 4.22
C ASP A 129 -15.68 11.08 4.96
N GLY A 130 -15.79 10.18 5.95
CA GLY A 130 -16.97 10.04 6.80
C GLY A 130 -17.33 11.28 7.61
N THR A 131 -16.43 12.27 7.73
CA THR A 131 -16.70 13.57 8.37
C THR A 131 -17.10 14.67 7.39
N GLY A 132 -17.08 14.39 6.08
CA GLY A 132 -17.35 15.39 5.06
C GLY A 132 -16.14 16.25 4.66
N ASN A 133 -14.93 15.93 5.13
CA ASN A 133 -13.74 16.63 4.67
C ASN A 133 -13.33 16.12 3.29
N VAL A 134 -13.02 17.07 2.42
CA VAL A 134 -12.56 16.82 1.05
C VAL A 134 -11.04 16.81 1.04
N THR A 135 -10.44 15.80 0.41
CA THR A 135 -8.99 15.68 0.24
C THR A 135 -8.64 15.45 -1.23
N LYS A 136 -7.62 16.14 -1.72
CA LYS A 136 -7.06 15.91 -3.05
C LYS A 136 -6.07 14.74 -3.03
N PRO A 137 -5.89 14.03 -4.16
CA PRO A 137 -4.84 13.05 -4.32
C PRO A 137 -3.46 13.65 -4.05
N ILE A 138 -2.54 12.82 -3.57
CA ILE A 138 -1.12 13.15 -3.45
C ILE A 138 -0.61 13.57 -4.83
N ASP A 139 0.08 14.71 -4.88
CA ASP A 139 0.66 15.21 -6.12
C ASP A 139 1.75 14.26 -6.65
N LYS A 140 1.89 14.21 -7.98
CA LYS A 140 2.87 13.33 -8.64
C LYS A 140 4.31 13.59 -8.16
N SER A 141 4.66 14.83 -7.82
CA SER A 141 5.96 15.18 -7.25
C SER A 141 6.23 14.51 -5.88
N GLN A 142 5.17 14.25 -5.12
CA GLN A 142 5.23 13.66 -3.79
C GLN A 142 5.07 12.14 -3.78
N GLU A 143 4.58 11.52 -4.87
CA GLU A 143 4.37 10.07 -4.94
C GLU A 143 5.65 9.28 -4.59
N SER A 144 6.82 9.74 -5.05
CA SER A 144 8.11 9.06 -4.80
C SER A 144 8.50 9.01 -3.31
N PHE A 145 8.06 9.99 -2.50
CA PHE A 145 8.31 10.02 -1.06
C PHE A 145 7.56 8.89 -0.35
N TYR A 146 6.31 8.65 -0.74
CA TYR A 146 5.46 7.63 -0.10
C TYR A 146 5.65 6.23 -0.68
N LEU A 147 5.85 6.13 -2.00
CA LEU A 147 5.79 4.85 -2.71
C LEU A 147 7.17 4.27 -3.03
N LYS A 148 8.25 5.03 -2.82
CA LYS A 148 9.61 4.78 -3.33
C LYS A 148 9.72 4.99 -4.84
N LYS A 149 10.94 5.29 -5.29
CA LYS A 149 11.27 5.48 -6.71
C LYS A 149 10.93 4.21 -7.50
N ASN A 150 10.25 4.37 -8.64
CA ASN A 150 9.86 3.30 -9.57
C ASN A 150 8.76 2.33 -9.07
N PHE A 151 8.03 2.67 -8.01
CA PHE A 151 6.88 1.87 -7.62
C PHE A 151 5.83 1.80 -8.74
N ARG A 152 5.34 0.59 -9.00
CA ARG A 152 4.24 0.34 -9.94
C ARG A 152 3.14 -0.38 -9.17
N PRO A 153 1.97 0.25 -8.96
CA PRO A 153 0.85 -0.42 -8.32
C PRO A 153 0.46 -1.65 -9.14
N LYS A 154 0.19 -2.76 -8.44
CA LYS A 154 -0.33 -3.98 -9.05
C LYS A 154 -1.83 -4.01 -8.86
N LEU A 155 -2.55 -4.30 -9.93
CA LEU A 155 -3.98 -4.59 -9.82
C LEU A 155 -4.16 -5.99 -9.23
N PRO A 156 -5.25 -6.24 -8.50
CA PRO A 156 -5.61 -7.61 -8.11
C PRO A 156 -5.62 -8.54 -9.34
N PRO A 157 -5.05 -9.76 -9.27
CA PRO A 157 -5.00 -10.68 -10.40
C PRO A 157 -6.37 -10.98 -11.04
N GLU A 158 -7.41 -11.01 -10.21
CA GLU A 158 -8.78 -11.33 -10.59
C GLU A 158 -9.47 -10.18 -11.34
N PHE A 159 -8.94 -8.95 -11.24
CA PHE A 159 -9.60 -7.74 -11.73
C PHE A 159 -9.96 -7.82 -13.21
N GLY A 160 -9.01 -8.21 -14.06
CA GLY A 160 -9.25 -8.28 -15.50
C GLY A 160 -10.34 -9.31 -15.86
N ALA A 161 -10.39 -10.43 -15.15
CA ALA A 161 -11.40 -11.47 -15.35
C ALA A 161 -12.78 -11.02 -14.86
N GLU A 162 -12.86 -10.36 -13.71
CA GLU A 162 -14.13 -9.84 -13.19
C GLU A 162 -14.72 -8.75 -14.08
N VAL A 163 -13.89 -7.83 -14.57
CA VAL A 163 -14.40 -6.80 -15.49
C VAL A 163 -14.89 -7.43 -16.80
N PHE A 164 -14.19 -8.41 -17.34
CA PHE A 164 -14.64 -9.12 -18.54
C PHE A 164 -15.96 -9.87 -18.33
N ARG A 165 -16.17 -10.43 -17.12
CA ARG A 165 -17.45 -11.07 -16.75
C ARG A 165 -18.58 -10.05 -16.60
N TRP A 166 -18.29 -8.89 -16.02
CA TRP A 166 -19.26 -7.80 -15.92
C TRP A 166 -19.66 -7.29 -17.30
N ASP A 167 -18.68 -7.03 -18.16
CA ASP A 167 -18.92 -6.54 -19.51
C ASP A 167 -17.79 -6.94 -20.48
N LYS A 168 -18.14 -7.83 -21.42
CA LYS A 168 -17.22 -8.38 -22.43
C LYS A 168 -16.67 -7.35 -23.41
N THR A 169 -17.30 -6.17 -23.52
CA THR A 169 -16.82 -5.08 -24.36
C THR A 169 -15.57 -4.42 -23.78
N ILE A 170 -15.37 -4.52 -22.46
CA ILE A 170 -14.26 -3.89 -21.78
C ILE A 170 -13.04 -4.81 -21.85
N ARG A 171 -12.07 -4.46 -22.70
CA ARG A 171 -10.78 -5.17 -22.82
C ARG A 171 -9.70 -4.39 -22.08
N ILE A 172 -9.37 -4.80 -20.85
CA ILE A 172 -8.33 -4.17 -20.01
C ILE A 172 -6.95 -4.83 -20.18
N GLN A 173 -6.85 -5.83 -21.05
CA GLN A 173 -5.57 -6.45 -21.37
C GLN A 173 -4.76 -5.50 -22.28
N GLY A 174 -3.78 -4.81 -21.70
CA GLY A 174 -2.93 -3.86 -22.40
C GLY A 174 -2.72 -2.55 -21.62
N GLY A 175 -1.85 -1.70 -22.15
CA GLY A 175 -1.79 -0.29 -21.74
C GLY A 175 -2.85 0.52 -22.49
N PRO A 176 -3.45 1.55 -21.87
CA PRO A 176 -4.33 2.45 -22.62
C PRO A 176 -3.55 3.13 -23.75
N ALA A 177 -4.18 3.33 -24.91
CA ALA A 177 -3.58 4.08 -26.01
C ALA A 177 -3.33 5.53 -25.56
N VAL A 178 -2.06 5.93 -25.50
CA VAL A 178 -1.68 7.30 -25.15
C VAL A 178 -1.72 8.13 -26.42
N LEU A 179 -2.64 9.09 -26.47
CA LEU A 179 -2.78 10.01 -27.59
C LEU A 179 -2.01 11.31 -27.30
N PRO A 180 -1.31 11.90 -28.28
CA PRO A 180 -0.69 13.23 -28.14
C PRO A 180 -1.75 14.31 -27.85
N ARG A 181 -1.45 15.27 -26.98
CA ARG A 181 -2.41 16.33 -26.59
C ARG A 181 -1.76 17.67 -26.29
N GLU A 182 -2.53 18.74 -26.53
CA GLU A 182 -2.19 20.13 -26.19
C GLU A 182 -2.33 20.43 -24.68
N ASP A 183 -3.44 20.00 -24.05
CA ASP A 183 -3.63 20.11 -22.59
C ASP A 183 -3.11 18.83 -21.91
N LEU A 184 -1.95 18.97 -21.23
CA LEU A 184 -1.29 17.88 -20.49
C LEU A 184 -2.10 17.37 -19.28
N GLU A 185 -3.05 18.16 -18.78
CA GLU A 185 -3.88 17.81 -17.63
C GLU A 185 -5.22 17.17 -18.03
N LYS A 186 -5.72 17.50 -19.23
CA LYS A 186 -6.97 16.94 -19.78
C LYS A 186 -6.72 15.55 -20.33
N THR A 187 -7.38 14.58 -19.73
CA THR A 187 -7.42 13.21 -20.25
C THR A 187 -8.67 13.05 -21.12
N THR A 188 -8.49 12.83 -22.42
CA THR A 188 -9.55 12.40 -23.33
C THR A 188 -9.56 10.88 -23.49
N VAL A 189 -10.70 10.30 -23.86
CA VAL A 189 -10.84 8.87 -24.10
C VAL A 189 -11.66 8.67 -25.36
N MET A 190 -11.08 7.98 -26.34
CA MET A 190 -11.76 7.65 -27.59
C MET A 190 -12.88 6.62 -27.36
N PRO A 191 -13.89 6.58 -28.24
CA PRO A 191 -14.88 5.50 -28.29
C PRO A 191 -14.24 4.12 -28.20
N GLY A 192 -14.81 3.24 -27.36
CA GLY A 192 -14.34 1.87 -27.16
C GLY A 192 -12.99 1.72 -26.44
N GLN A 193 -12.38 2.83 -25.99
CA GLN A 193 -11.13 2.83 -25.24
C GLN A 193 -11.36 3.11 -23.76
N TYR A 194 -10.33 2.89 -22.95
CA TYR A 194 -10.34 3.26 -21.54
C TYR A 194 -9.13 4.11 -21.16
N ALA A 195 -9.31 4.95 -20.14
CA ALA A 195 -8.21 5.53 -19.39
C ALA A 195 -8.04 4.76 -18.07
N ARG A 196 -6.78 4.56 -17.68
CA ARG A 196 -6.40 4.01 -16.38
C ARG A 196 -5.45 4.97 -15.67
N PHE A 197 -5.75 5.26 -14.41
CA PHE A 197 -4.85 6.03 -13.54
C PHE A 197 -5.02 5.60 -12.09
N PHE A 198 -4.07 6.02 -11.24
CA PHE A 198 -4.06 5.70 -9.83
C PHE A 198 -4.20 6.97 -9.00
N LEU A 199 -5.00 6.88 -7.94
CA LEU A 199 -5.18 7.91 -6.93
C LEU A 199 -4.58 7.41 -5.62
N TYR A 200 -3.74 8.23 -5.01
CA TYR A 200 -3.12 7.96 -3.72
C TYR A 200 -3.54 9.04 -2.74
N PHE A 201 -3.93 8.64 -1.54
CA PHE A 201 -4.30 9.55 -0.47
C PHE A 201 -3.48 9.21 0.78
N ARG A 202 -3.21 10.21 1.62
CA ARG A 202 -2.55 9.95 2.90
C ARG A 202 -3.35 8.93 3.69
N LYS A 203 -2.66 7.92 4.22
CA LYS A 203 -3.29 6.81 4.95
C LYS A 203 -4.13 7.34 6.11
N ARG A 204 -5.39 6.91 6.18
CA ARG A 204 -6.34 7.35 7.22
C ARG A 204 -6.48 6.31 8.32
N SER A 205 -6.77 6.79 9.52
CA SER A 205 -7.13 5.94 10.65
C SER A 205 -8.53 5.35 10.46
N ILE A 206 -8.73 4.11 10.91
CA ILE A 206 -10.01 3.37 10.91
C ILE A 206 -11.18 4.18 11.49
N LYS A 207 -10.92 5.18 12.35
CA LYS A 207 -11.95 6.07 12.92
C LYS A 207 -12.81 6.78 11.86
N TYR A 208 -12.28 6.99 10.65
CA TYR A 208 -13.01 7.57 9.51
C TYR A 208 -13.26 6.51 8.45
N SER A 209 -14.00 5.46 8.84
CA SER A 209 -14.12 4.24 8.05
C SER A 209 -14.76 4.47 6.69
N SER A 210 -15.69 5.42 6.50
CA SER A 210 -16.30 5.68 5.18
C SER A 210 -15.41 6.55 4.28
N LEU A 211 -15.18 6.09 3.06
CA LEU A 211 -14.44 6.79 2.01
C LEU A 211 -15.32 6.90 0.76
N ARG A 212 -15.41 8.09 0.16
CA ARG A 212 -16.07 8.29 -1.13
C ARG A 212 -15.08 8.87 -2.12
N ILE A 213 -14.76 8.10 -3.16
CA ILE A 213 -13.88 8.54 -4.23
C ILE A 213 -14.75 9.20 -5.30
N ILE A 214 -14.43 10.45 -5.61
CA ILE A 214 -15.18 11.28 -6.55
C ILE A 214 -14.34 11.48 -7.80
N VAL A 215 -14.89 11.06 -8.93
CA VAL A 215 -14.37 11.37 -10.27
C VAL A 215 -15.36 12.33 -10.92
N PRO A 216 -15.12 13.65 -10.82
CA PRO A 216 -16.06 14.65 -11.29
C PRO A 216 -15.83 14.96 -12.77
N ARG A 217 -16.86 15.56 -13.39
CA ARG A 217 -16.75 16.21 -14.71
C ARG A 217 -16.15 15.32 -15.78
N VAL A 218 -16.67 14.09 -15.90
CA VAL A 218 -16.47 13.29 -17.10
C VAL A 218 -17.43 13.84 -18.15
N THR A 219 -16.88 14.59 -19.09
CA THR A 219 -17.60 15.42 -20.05
C THR A 219 -17.64 14.74 -21.42
N SER A 220 -18.80 14.72 -22.06
CA SER A 220 -18.91 14.42 -23.48
C SER A 220 -18.38 15.59 -24.29
N ASP A 221 -17.37 15.36 -25.14
CA ASP A 221 -16.84 16.39 -26.03
C ASP A 221 -17.78 16.67 -27.23
N PHE A 222 -18.91 15.93 -27.35
CA PHE A 222 -19.92 16.13 -28.41
C PHE A 222 -21.03 17.11 -28.00
N ASN A 223 -21.55 16.97 -26.78
CA ASN A 223 -22.71 17.74 -26.31
C ASN A 223 -22.52 18.40 -24.93
N GLU A 224 -21.28 18.44 -24.45
CA GLU A 224 -20.87 19.03 -23.17
C GLU A 224 -21.54 18.44 -21.92
N GLN A 225 -22.30 17.34 -22.06
CA GLN A 225 -22.94 16.71 -20.92
C GLN A 225 -21.90 16.15 -19.97
N GLN A 226 -22.07 16.47 -18.68
CA GLN A 226 -21.19 16.02 -17.63
C GLN A 226 -21.79 14.87 -16.84
N SER A 227 -20.92 13.99 -16.36
CA SER A 227 -21.22 12.92 -15.41
C SER A 227 -20.21 12.96 -14.27
N THR A 228 -20.71 12.71 -13.05
CA THR A 228 -19.87 12.52 -11.86
C THR A 228 -20.08 11.11 -11.32
N PHE A 229 -18.96 10.44 -11.03
CA PHE A 229 -18.93 9.11 -10.44
C PHE A 229 -18.47 9.22 -8.99
N VAL A 230 -19.19 8.55 -8.10
CA VAL A 230 -18.92 8.56 -6.65
C VAL A 230 -18.88 7.12 -6.19
N PHE A 231 -17.69 6.63 -5.87
CA PHE A 231 -17.46 5.26 -5.42
C PHE A 231 -17.39 5.20 -3.91
N LYS A 232 -18.18 4.32 -3.29
CA LYS A 232 -18.30 4.23 -1.83
C LYS A 232 -17.52 3.03 -1.31
N PHE A 233 -16.63 3.29 -0.35
CA PHE A 233 -15.81 2.30 0.31
C PHE A 233 -15.84 2.48 1.81
N LYS A 234 -15.41 1.45 2.54
CA LYS A 234 -15.08 1.56 3.94
C LYS A 234 -13.75 0.89 4.27
N VAL A 235 -13.05 1.40 5.27
CA VAL A 235 -11.90 0.74 5.89
C VAL A 235 -12.41 -0.19 6.98
N GLN A 236 -11.99 -1.45 6.97
CA GLN A 236 -12.27 -2.44 8.00
C GLN A 236 -11.00 -3.17 8.42
N ARG A 237 -11.00 -3.73 9.64
CA ARG A 237 -9.97 -4.70 10.04
C ARG A 237 -10.30 -6.04 9.38
N GLY A 238 -9.27 -6.66 8.80
CA GLY A 238 -9.36 -7.91 8.03
C GLY A 238 -9.33 -9.16 8.88
#